data_AF-A0A080ZAE3-F1
#
_entry.id   AF-A0A080ZAE3-F1
#
_cell.length_a   1.000
_cell.length_b   1.000
_cell.length_c   1.000
_cell.angle_alpha   90.00
_cell.angle_beta   90.00
_cell.angle_gamma   90.00
#
_symmetry.space_group_name_H-M   'P 1'
#
loop_
_entity.id
_entity.type
_entity.pdbx_description
1 polymer ?
#
loop_
_entity_poly.entity_id
_entity_poly.type
_entity_poly.pdbx_seq_one_letter_code
_entity_poly.pdbx_strand_id
1 'polypeptide(L)'
;MVQPLIERPNHIQPAETEEQTLTVDDDNHVDFNVMSPPRPRGRPRQKPKAKKAKRNISIRMATEDSEMFEKQLNLSTIAETLDVDADYSTMQILRCFKLYHFEKRQKPPTAYELCNIPPGKLLLAPKMLFRVLPIEILSRCQAKVTALQKKRKGLSKVNTAVEIHGVGVFAATTLSLMRNWHKAMESLRLVDKTE
;
A
#
# COMPACT_ATOMS: atom_id res chain seq x y z
N MET A 1 -56.94 -15.10 19.32
CA MET A 1 -55.61 -14.54 19.63
C MET A 1 -55.50 -13.20 18.94
N VAL A 2 -55.46 -12.12 19.72
CA VAL A 2 -55.46 -10.73 19.25
C VAL A 2 -54.01 -10.24 19.24
N GLN A 3 -53.54 -9.67 18.14
CA GLN A 3 -52.38 -8.78 18.12
C GLN A 3 -52.73 -7.51 17.34
N PRO A 4 -52.45 -6.31 17.90
CA PRO A 4 -52.93 -5.05 17.36
C PRO A 4 -51.96 -4.36 16.39
N LEU A 5 -52.58 -3.52 15.57
CA LEU A 5 -52.06 -2.51 14.66
C LEU A 5 -51.11 -1.53 15.39
N ILE A 6 -49.91 -1.31 14.87
CA ILE A 6 -49.01 -0.24 15.33
C ILE A 6 -48.87 0.78 14.20
N GLU A 7 -49.48 1.94 14.41
CA GLU A 7 -49.40 3.13 13.56
C GLU A 7 -48.00 3.77 13.62
N ARG A 8 -47.57 4.33 12.50
CA ARG A 8 -46.33 5.12 12.38
C ARG A 8 -46.66 6.60 12.61
N PRO A 9 -45.95 7.32 13.49
CA PRO A 9 -46.00 8.78 13.47
C PRO A 9 -44.90 9.40 12.61
N ASN A 10 -45.34 10.48 11.98
CA ASN A 10 -44.68 11.39 11.07
C ASN A 10 -43.43 12.09 11.60
N HIS A 11 -42.57 12.45 10.64
CA HIS A 11 -41.92 13.75 10.48
C HIS A 11 -41.35 14.45 11.75
N ILE A 12 -40.04 14.29 11.95
CA ILE A 12 -39.26 15.10 12.90
C ILE A 12 -39.03 16.49 12.28
N GLN A 13 -39.72 17.50 12.80
CA GLN A 13 -39.31 18.91 12.73
C GLN A 13 -38.26 19.20 13.81
N PRO A 14 -37.40 20.21 13.66
CA PRO A 14 -36.27 20.44 14.56
C PRO A 14 -36.76 20.97 15.91
N ALA A 15 -36.37 20.29 16.99
CA ALA A 15 -36.58 20.77 18.35
C ALA A 15 -35.71 22.02 18.61
N GLU A 16 -36.40 23.12 18.90
CA GLU A 16 -35.85 24.31 19.52
C GLU A 16 -35.15 23.89 20.81
N THR A 17 -33.85 24.18 20.91
CA THR A 17 -33.07 23.87 22.11
C THR A 17 -33.32 25.00 23.11
N GLU A 18 -34.10 24.67 24.13
CA GLU A 18 -34.37 25.49 25.30
C GLU A 18 -33.07 26.07 25.90
N GLU A 19 -33.06 27.39 26.06
CA GLU A 19 -32.05 28.12 26.79
C GLU A 19 -32.13 27.73 28.27
N GLN A 20 -31.07 27.13 28.82
CA GLN A 20 -30.95 26.98 30.27
C GLN A 20 -30.51 28.32 30.86
N THR A 21 -31.49 29.16 31.20
CA THR A 21 -31.28 30.38 31.98
C THR A 21 -31.12 30.01 33.46
N LEU A 22 -29.91 30.14 33.99
CA LEU A 22 -29.65 30.14 35.43
C LEU A 22 -30.00 31.54 35.96
N THR A 23 -31.17 31.69 36.60
CA THR A 23 -31.55 32.92 37.29
C THR A 23 -30.82 32.99 38.63
N VAL A 24 -29.93 33.96 38.78
CA VAL A 24 -29.46 34.44 40.09
C VAL A 24 -30.12 35.81 40.27
N ASP A 25 -30.97 35.95 41.28
CA ASP A 25 -31.68 37.19 41.60
C ASP A 25 -30.67 38.28 42.01
N ASP A 26 -30.43 39.24 41.11
CA ASP A 26 -29.90 40.57 41.41
C ASP A 26 -30.38 41.54 40.31
N ASP A 27 -30.80 42.75 40.72
CA ASP A 27 -31.69 43.68 40.01
C ASP A 27 -31.06 44.43 38.81
N ASN A 28 -30.22 43.76 38.00
CA ASN A 28 -29.68 44.29 36.74
C ASN A 28 -29.49 43.16 35.72
N HIS A 29 -30.54 42.92 34.92
CA HIS A 29 -30.47 41.95 33.83
C HIS A 29 -29.61 42.51 32.68
N VAL A 30 -28.35 42.08 32.61
CA VAL A 30 -27.48 42.30 31.44
C VAL A 30 -27.44 41.00 30.64
N ASP A 31 -28.07 40.99 29.47
CA ASP A 31 -28.03 39.86 28.53
C ASP A 31 -26.61 39.66 28.00
N PHE A 32 -25.87 38.73 28.60
CA PHE A 32 -24.60 38.26 28.05
C PHE A 32 -24.86 37.24 26.93
N ASN A 33 -25.05 37.72 25.71
CA ASN A 33 -25.09 36.85 24.54
C ASN A 33 -23.66 36.41 24.16
N VAL A 34 -23.19 35.31 24.76
CA VAL A 34 -21.88 34.73 24.44
C VAL A 34 -21.96 34.04 23.08
N MET A 35 -21.52 34.74 22.02
CA MET A 35 -21.40 34.13 20.69
C MET A 35 -20.48 32.90 20.76
N SER A 36 -21.01 31.76 20.31
CA SER A 36 -20.22 30.53 20.18
C SER A 36 -18.97 30.77 19.32
N PRO A 37 -17.80 30.23 19.70
CA PRO A 37 -16.58 30.40 18.92
C PRO A 37 -16.80 30.00 17.45
N PRO A 38 -16.19 30.72 16.49
CA PRO A 38 -16.29 30.36 15.08
C PRO A 38 -15.88 28.90 14.89
N ARG A 39 -16.78 28.08 14.30
CA ARG A 39 -16.46 26.68 14.02
C ARG A 39 -15.15 26.64 13.23
N PRO A 40 -14.13 25.87 13.68
CA PRO A 40 -12.86 25.83 12.99
C PRO A 40 -13.12 25.41 11.55
N ARG A 41 -12.63 26.21 10.60
CA ARG A 41 -12.62 25.85 9.18
C ARG A 41 -11.76 24.60 9.03
N GLY A 42 -12.39 23.44 9.14
CA GLY A 42 -11.73 22.15 9.13
C GLY A 42 -10.95 21.92 7.84
N ARG A 43 -9.92 21.09 7.92
CA ARG A 43 -9.11 20.67 6.77
C ARG A 43 -10.02 20.19 5.62
N PRO A 44 -9.76 20.58 4.36
CA PRO A 44 -10.54 20.11 3.22
C PRO A 44 -10.65 18.58 3.22
N ARG A 45 -11.88 18.06 3.29
CA ARG A 45 -12.14 16.62 3.20
C ARG A 45 -11.83 16.14 1.80
N GLN A 46 -11.20 14.97 1.70
CA GLN A 46 -10.84 14.39 0.40
C GLN A 46 -12.11 14.12 -0.43
N LYS A 47 -12.12 14.58 -1.69
CA LYS A 47 -13.28 14.44 -2.59
C LYS A 47 -13.69 12.95 -2.74
N PRO A 48 -14.99 12.60 -2.74
CA PRO A 48 -15.46 11.21 -2.85
C PRO A 48 -14.88 10.44 -4.04
N LYS A 49 -14.71 11.11 -5.19
CA LYS A 49 -14.10 10.53 -6.41
C LYS A 49 -12.69 10.00 -6.15
N ALA A 50 -11.86 10.74 -5.44
CA ALA A 50 -10.49 10.33 -5.12
C ALA A 50 -10.45 9.13 -4.14
N LYS A 51 -11.38 9.07 -3.18
CA LYS A 51 -11.52 7.92 -2.28
C LYS A 51 -11.95 6.65 -3.03
N LYS A 52 -12.89 6.78 -3.98
CA LYS A 52 -13.35 5.68 -4.85
C LYS A 52 -12.21 5.16 -5.74
N ALA A 53 -11.46 6.07 -6.39
CA ALA A 53 -10.34 5.68 -7.26
C ALA A 53 -9.28 4.87 -6.51
N LYS A 54 -8.90 5.29 -5.30
CA LYS A 54 -7.95 4.54 -4.44
C LYS A 54 -8.46 3.14 -4.13
N ARG A 55 -9.72 3.03 -3.66
CA ARG A 55 -10.35 1.74 -3.36
C ARG A 55 -10.36 0.82 -4.58
N ASN A 56 -10.66 1.34 -5.76
CA ASN A 56 -10.67 0.57 -7.00
C ASN A 56 -9.29 0.00 -7.35
N ILE A 57 -8.21 0.76 -7.12
CA ILE A 57 -6.84 0.27 -7.33
C ILE A 57 -6.53 -0.88 -6.36
N SER A 58 -6.85 -0.73 -5.07
CA SER A 58 -6.62 -1.79 -4.07
C SER A 58 -7.42 -3.05 -4.39
N ILE A 59 -8.69 -2.91 -4.79
CA ILE A 59 -9.52 -4.04 -5.23
C ILE A 59 -8.90 -4.72 -6.44
N ARG A 60 -8.53 -3.96 -7.47
CA ARG A 60 -7.91 -4.51 -8.68
C ARG A 60 -6.63 -5.28 -8.34
N MET A 61 -5.78 -4.74 -7.48
CA MET A 61 -4.56 -5.43 -7.06
C MET A 61 -4.87 -6.75 -6.34
N ALA A 62 -5.87 -6.76 -5.44
CA ALA A 62 -6.26 -7.97 -4.74
C ALA A 62 -6.85 -9.04 -5.70
N THR A 63 -7.66 -8.63 -6.67
CA THR A 63 -8.23 -9.54 -7.68
C THR A 63 -7.12 -10.16 -8.54
N GLU A 64 -6.24 -9.34 -9.10
CA GLU A 64 -5.10 -9.79 -9.89
C GLU A 64 -4.16 -10.71 -9.08
N ASP A 65 -3.93 -10.42 -7.78
CA ASP A 65 -3.11 -11.29 -6.91
C ASP A 65 -3.79 -12.64 -6.66
N SER A 66 -5.12 -12.67 -6.53
CA SER A 66 -5.90 -13.91 -6.42
C SER A 66 -5.76 -14.76 -7.69
N GLU A 67 -5.88 -14.16 -8.87
CA GLU A 67 -5.71 -14.86 -10.14
C GLU A 67 -4.30 -15.43 -10.30
N MET A 68 -3.27 -14.67 -9.91
CA MET A 68 -1.88 -15.13 -9.93
C MET A 68 -1.65 -16.27 -8.95
N PHE A 69 -2.28 -16.21 -7.77
CA PHE A 69 -2.24 -17.29 -6.78
C PHE A 69 -2.89 -18.57 -7.29
N GLU A 70 -4.07 -18.48 -7.91
CA GLU A 70 -4.76 -19.63 -8.53
C GLU A 70 -3.92 -20.29 -9.63
N LYS A 71 -3.22 -19.48 -10.43
CA LYS A 71 -2.29 -19.96 -11.47
C LYS A 71 -0.92 -20.40 -10.93
N GLN A 72 -0.71 -20.30 -9.62
CA GLN A 72 0.55 -20.57 -8.93
C GLN A 72 1.74 -19.75 -9.47
N LEU A 73 1.46 -18.58 -10.07
CA LEU A 73 2.46 -17.67 -10.61
C LEU A 73 2.93 -16.70 -9.53
N ASN A 74 4.11 -16.93 -8.98
CA ASN A 74 4.72 -16.06 -7.97
C ASN A 74 6.17 -15.72 -8.36
N LEU A 75 6.87 -14.91 -7.56
CA LEU A 75 8.25 -14.54 -7.89
C LEU A 75 9.19 -15.75 -7.99
N SER A 76 8.90 -16.88 -7.34
CA SER A 76 9.73 -18.09 -7.49
C SER A 76 9.69 -18.61 -8.92
N THR A 77 8.53 -18.53 -9.57
CA THR A 77 8.36 -18.87 -11.00
C THR A 77 9.25 -18.00 -11.90
N ILE A 78 9.44 -16.73 -11.56
CA ILE A 78 10.40 -15.85 -12.27
C ILE A 78 11.82 -16.37 -12.09
N ALA A 79 12.20 -16.79 -10.89
CA ALA A 79 13.54 -17.34 -10.65
C ALA A 79 13.77 -18.58 -11.52
N GLU A 80 12.83 -19.52 -11.50
CA GLU A 80 12.87 -20.75 -12.31
C GLU A 80 12.96 -20.44 -13.82
N THR A 81 12.14 -19.50 -14.30
CA THR A 81 12.13 -19.10 -15.72
C THR A 81 13.45 -18.44 -16.15
N LEU A 82 14.12 -17.72 -15.26
CA LEU A 82 15.38 -17.03 -15.58
C LEU A 82 16.63 -17.89 -15.33
N ASP A 83 16.50 -19.02 -14.63
CA ASP A 83 17.60 -19.93 -14.30
C ASP A 83 17.79 -21.02 -15.36
N VAL A 84 16.69 -21.45 -15.98
CA VAL A 84 16.71 -22.38 -17.13
C VAL A 84 17.16 -21.62 -18.38
N ASP A 85 17.85 -22.30 -19.31
CA ASP A 85 18.06 -21.84 -20.69
C ASP A 85 16.69 -21.71 -21.39
N ALA A 86 16.01 -20.61 -21.10
CA ALA A 86 14.62 -20.39 -21.42
C ALA A 86 14.48 -19.89 -22.86
N ASP A 87 13.73 -20.64 -23.65
CA ASP A 87 13.30 -20.21 -24.98
C ASP A 87 12.34 -19.01 -24.92
N TYR A 88 12.20 -18.31 -26.05
CA TYR A 88 11.28 -17.17 -26.17
C TYR A 88 9.84 -17.50 -25.73
N SER A 89 9.37 -18.73 -25.99
CA SER A 89 8.03 -19.20 -25.59
C SER A 89 7.86 -19.29 -24.07
N THR A 90 8.85 -19.81 -23.34
CA THR A 90 8.77 -19.91 -21.88
C THR A 90 8.90 -18.55 -21.23
N MET A 91 9.73 -17.66 -21.79
CA MET A 91 9.85 -16.27 -21.33
C MET A 91 8.55 -15.46 -21.43
N GLN A 92 7.56 -15.88 -22.23
CA GLN A 92 6.23 -15.25 -22.31
C GLN A 92 5.55 -15.17 -20.94
N ILE A 93 5.78 -16.13 -20.06
CA ILE A 93 5.20 -16.18 -18.71
C ILE A 93 5.55 -14.92 -17.89
N LEU A 94 6.70 -14.29 -18.17
CA LEU A 94 7.13 -13.09 -17.48
C LEU A 94 6.19 -11.91 -17.73
N ARG A 95 5.46 -11.90 -18.85
CA ARG A 95 4.45 -10.87 -19.21
C ARG A 95 3.19 -10.93 -18.32
N CYS A 96 2.94 -12.07 -17.67
CA CYS A 96 1.81 -12.21 -16.74
C CYS A 96 2.01 -11.36 -15.48
N PHE A 97 3.25 -11.14 -15.06
CA PHE A 97 3.56 -10.36 -13.86
C PHE A 97 3.29 -8.87 -14.06
N LYS A 98 2.66 -8.27 -13.03
CA LYS A 98 2.33 -6.84 -13.01
C LYS A 98 3.19 -6.09 -11.99
N LEU A 99 3.31 -4.79 -12.21
CA LEU A 99 3.98 -3.91 -11.28
C LEU A 99 3.14 -3.65 -10.02
N TYR A 100 3.82 -3.56 -8.88
CA TYR A 100 3.22 -3.11 -7.64
C TYR A 100 2.89 -1.62 -7.71
N HIS A 101 1.66 -1.25 -7.34
CA HIS A 101 1.22 0.14 -7.33
C HIS A 101 1.29 0.73 -5.93
N PHE A 102 2.06 1.82 -5.79
CA PHE A 102 2.14 2.56 -4.53
C PHE A 102 1.13 3.69 -4.49
N GLU A 103 0.28 3.71 -3.45
CA GLU A 103 -0.70 4.78 -3.26
C GLU A 103 -0.07 6.15 -2.97
N LYS A 104 1.11 6.14 -2.35
CA LYS A 104 1.83 7.34 -1.92
C LYS A 104 3.28 7.24 -2.35
N ARG A 105 3.90 8.41 -2.51
CA ARG A 105 5.34 8.50 -2.70
C ARG A 105 6.05 7.77 -1.57
N GLN A 106 6.89 6.83 -1.96
CA GLN A 106 7.57 5.96 -1.02
C GLN A 106 8.65 6.70 -0.25
N LYS A 107 8.63 6.52 1.08
CA LYS A 107 9.73 6.89 1.96
C LYS A 107 11.01 6.17 1.50
N PRO A 108 12.19 6.73 1.80
CA PRO A 108 13.45 6.04 1.52
C PRO A 108 13.44 4.63 2.12
N PRO A 109 13.88 3.60 1.37
CA PRO A 109 14.02 2.26 1.93
C PRO A 109 15.06 2.22 3.06
N THR A 110 14.91 1.27 3.96
CA THR A 110 15.84 1.03 5.07
C THR A 110 16.51 -0.32 4.89
N ALA A 111 17.83 -0.37 4.84
CA ALA A 111 18.57 -1.63 4.74
C ALA A 111 18.93 -2.16 6.13
N TYR A 112 18.84 -3.47 6.29
CA TYR A 112 19.18 -4.21 7.51
C TYR A 112 20.13 -5.35 7.16
N GLU A 113 20.94 -5.75 8.13
CA GLU A 113 21.51 -7.10 8.14
C GLU A 113 20.38 -8.09 8.44
N LEU A 114 20.40 -9.28 7.84
CA LEU A 114 19.30 -10.25 7.94
C LEU A 114 19.02 -10.66 9.40
N CYS A 115 20.07 -10.77 10.22
CA CYS A 115 19.99 -11.06 11.65
C CYS A 115 19.51 -9.88 12.51
N ASN A 116 19.48 -8.67 11.97
CA ASN A 116 19.19 -7.42 12.69
C ASN A 116 17.91 -6.74 12.16
N ILE A 117 16.95 -7.52 11.67
CA ILE A 117 15.64 -7.02 11.28
C ILE A 117 14.83 -6.71 12.55
N PRO A 118 14.19 -5.52 12.66
CA PRO A 118 13.41 -5.18 13.83
C PRO A 118 12.30 -6.21 14.15
N PRO A 119 12.06 -6.53 15.43
CA PRO A 119 10.99 -7.43 15.83
C PRO A 119 9.63 -6.95 15.28
N GLY A 120 8.81 -7.89 14.80
CA GLY A 120 7.49 -7.59 14.23
C GLY A 120 7.50 -7.17 12.75
N LYS A 121 8.68 -7.05 12.11
CA LYS A 121 8.77 -6.88 10.66
C LYS A 121 8.82 -8.23 9.97
N LEU A 122 7.88 -8.46 9.05
CA LEU A 122 7.83 -9.69 8.26
C LEU A 122 8.78 -9.62 7.07
N LEU A 123 9.69 -10.59 6.98
CA LEU A 123 10.49 -10.85 5.78
C LEU A 123 9.62 -11.61 4.77
N LEU A 124 9.33 -10.97 3.64
CA LEU A 124 8.48 -11.52 2.58
C LEU A 124 9.27 -12.48 1.70
N ALA A 125 8.84 -13.74 1.68
CA ALA A 125 9.41 -14.78 0.82
C ALA A 125 8.93 -14.62 -0.64
N PRO A 126 9.74 -14.99 -1.65
CA PRO A 126 9.35 -14.94 -3.07
C PRO A 126 8.02 -15.65 -3.39
N LYS A 127 7.73 -16.77 -2.71
CA LYS A 127 6.49 -17.54 -2.87
C LYS A 127 5.21 -16.77 -2.50
N MET A 128 5.33 -15.76 -1.65
CA MET A 128 4.20 -14.93 -1.19
C MET A 128 4.01 -13.66 -2.01
N LEU A 129 4.78 -13.49 -3.09
CA LEU A 129 4.84 -12.26 -3.86
C LEU A 129 4.39 -12.51 -5.29
N PHE A 130 3.34 -11.79 -5.70
CA PHE A 130 2.71 -11.92 -7.02
C PHE A 130 3.02 -10.73 -7.95
N ARG A 131 3.65 -9.68 -7.41
CA ARG A 131 3.94 -8.42 -8.12
C ARG A 131 5.41 -8.07 -8.07
N VAL A 132 5.87 -7.44 -9.15
CA VAL A 132 7.23 -6.93 -9.27
C VAL A 132 7.27 -5.47 -8.85
N LEU A 133 8.29 -5.07 -8.09
CA LEU A 133 8.44 -3.67 -7.71
C LEU A 133 8.89 -2.82 -8.92
N PRO A 134 8.44 -1.55 -9.01
CA PRO A 134 8.94 -0.61 -10.03
C PRO A 134 10.46 -0.43 -9.95
N ILE A 135 11.09 -0.24 -11.11
CA ILE A 135 12.55 -0.20 -11.25
C ILE A 135 13.20 0.95 -10.47
N GLU A 136 12.48 2.05 -10.29
CA GLU A 136 12.95 3.22 -9.54
C GLU A 136 13.03 2.92 -8.03
N ILE A 137 12.12 2.08 -7.51
CA ILE A 137 12.18 1.61 -6.13
C ILE A 137 13.35 0.65 -5.95
N LEU A 138 13.50 -0.29 -6.87
CA LEU A 138 14.57 -1.28 -6.84
C LEU A 138 15.96 -0.64 -6.88
N SER A 139 16.12 0.43 -7.66
CA SER A 139 17.34 1.22 -7.75
C SER A 139 17.68 1.90 -6.42
N ARG A 140 16.68 2.50 -5.75
CA ARG A 140 16.84 3.09 -4.41
C ARG A 140 17.19 2.03 -3.36
N CYS A 141 16.58 0.84 -3.44
CA CYS A 141 16.91 -0.25 -2.53
C CYS A 141 18.35 -0.73 -2.74
N GLN A 142 18.80 -0.86 -3.98
CA GLN A 142 20.17 -1.23 -4.30
C GLN A 142 21.18 -0.24 -3.72
N ALA A 143 20.94 1.06 -3.86
CA ALA A 143 21.80 2.08 -3.27
C ALA A 143 21.91 1.94 -1.74
N LYS A 144 20.82 1.58 -1.05
CA LYS A 144 20.82 1.33 0.40
C LYS A 144 21.58 0.07 0.80
N VAL A 145 21.44 -1.01 0.03
CA VAL A 145 22.23 -2.24 0.22
C VAL A 145 23.72 -1.93 0.07
N THR A 146 24.12 -1.26 -1.01
CA THR A 146 25.53 -0.90 -1.24
C THR A 146 26.07 0.02 -0.15
N ALA A 147 25.29 0.99 0.33
CA ALA A 147 25.70 1.85 1.44
C ALA A 147 25.91 1.06 2.75
N LEU A 148 25.03 0.11 3.05
CA LEU A 148 25.17 -0.75 4.22
C LEU A 148 26.42 -1.65 4.11
N GLN A 149 26.64 -2.28 2.95
CA GLN A 149 27.82 -3.11 2.69
C GLN A 149 29.13 -2.32 2.79
N LYS A 150 29.14 -1.07 2.35
CA LYS A 150 30.31 -0.18 2.54
C LYS A 150 30.58 0.11 4.02
N LYS A 151 29.52 0.26 4.82
CA LYS A 151 29.63 0.50 6.28
C LYS A 151 30.07 -0.76 7.04
N ARG A 152 29.70 -1.95 6.55
CA ARG A 152 29.97 -3.26 7.18
C ARG A 152 30.86 -4.11 6.28
N LYS A 153 32.18 -4.02 6.47
CA LYS A 153 33.15 -4.82 5.70
C LYS A 153 32.80 -6.30 5.78
N GLY A 154 32.72 -6.96 4.62
CA GLY A 154 32.41 -8.39 4.51
C GLY A 154 30.92 -8.76 4.52
N LEU A 155 30.00 -7.79 4.63
CA LEU A 155 28.56 -8.09 4.56
C LEU A 155 28.15 -8.54 3.15
N SER A 156 27.85 -9.82 3.01
CA SER A 156 27.34 -10.38 1.76
C SER A 156 25.91 -9.91 1.48
N LYS A 157 25.60 -9.78 0.19
CA LYS A 157 24.28 -9.40 -0.31
C LYS A 157 23.18 -10.36 0.15
N VAL A 158 23.49 -11.66 0.26
CA VAL A 158 22.53 -12.68 0.73
C VAL A 158 22.13 -12.47 2.18
N ASN A 159 22.99 -11.83 2.98
CA ASN A 159 22.77 -11.54 4.39
C ASN A 159 22.19 -10.13 4.60
N THR A 160 21.61 -9.53 3.56
CA THR A 160 21.05 -8.18 3.60
C THR A 160 19.56 -8.22 3.27
N ALA A 161 18.78 -7.42 4.00
CA ALA A 161 17.38 -7.17 3.74
C ALA A 161 17.09 -5.67 3.61
N VAL A 162 15.97 -5.33 2.98
CA VAL A 162 15.53 -3.95 2.80
C VAL A 162 14.05 -3.83 3.11
N GLU A 163 13.70 -2.94 4.04
CA GLU A 163 12.33 -2.52 4.27
C GLU A 163 11.91 -1.47 3.25
N ILE A 164 10.76 -1.74 2.64
CA ILE A 164 9.98 -0.78 1.88
C ILE A 164 8.76 -0.44 2.74
N HIS A 165 8.76 0.79 3.24
CA HIS A 165 7.78 1.27 4.21
C HIS A 165 6.34 1.12 3.70
N GLY A 166 5.52 0.41 4.47
CA GLY A 166 4.12 0.15 4.10
C GLY A 166 3.92 -1.00 3.12
N VAL A 167 4.99 -1.72 2.75
CA VAL A 167 4.91 -2.96 1.96
C VAL A 167 5.46 -4.14 2.75
N GLY A 168 6.70 -4.05 3.22
CA GLY A 168 7.34 -5.13 3.98
C GLY A 168 8.86 -5.15 3.82
N VAL A 169 9.49 -6.19 4.38
CA VAL A 169 10.93 -6.40 4.29
C VAL A 169 11.22 -7.44 3.23
N PHE A 170 12.21 -7.18 2.38
CA PHE A 170 12.61 -8.05 1.29
C PHE A 170 14.08 -8.44 1.42
N ALA A 171 14.40 -9.69 1.14
CA ALA A 171 15.79 -10.08 0.96
C ALA A 171 16.38 -9.35 -0.26
N ALA A 172 17.65 -8.95 -0.20
CA ALA A 172 18.30 -8.27 -1.31
C ALA A 172 18.43 -9.16 -2.56
N THR A 173 18.41 -10.49 -2.39
CA THR A 173 18.32 -11.48 -3.47
C THR A 173 16.98 -11.37 -4.20
N THR A 174 15.86 -11.35 -3.49
CA THR A 174 14.51 -11.14 -4.06
C THR A 174 14.42 -9.84 -4.84
N LEU A 175 14.98 -8.75 -4.31
CA LEU A 175 15.02 -7.46 -5.03
C LEU A 175 15.89 -7.51 -6.29
N SER A 176 16.89 -8.39 -6.32
CA SER A 176 17.72 -8.60 -7.51
C SER A 176 17.01 -9.39 -8.57
N LEU A 177 16.26 -10.42 -8.15
CA LEU A 177 15.40 -11.18 -9.04
C LEU A 177 14.40 -10.28 -9.76
N MET A 178 13.74 -9.38 -9.02
CA MET A 178 12.85 -8.38 -9.61
C MET A 178 13.57 -7.46 -10.63
N ARG A 179 14.83 -7.08 -10.39
CA ARG A 179 15.61 -6.31 -11.38
C ARG A 179 15.93 -7.14 -12.63
N ASN A 180 16.24 -8.43 -12.46
CA ASN A 180 16.48 -9.32 -13.58
C ASN A 180 15.22 -9.50 -14.43
N TRP A 181 14.04 -9.57 -13.80
CA TRP A 181 12.76 -9.53 -14.52
C TRP A 181 12.61 -8.27 -15.39
N HIS A 182 12.94 -7.08 -14.88
CA HIS A 182 12.88 -5.85 -15.68
C HIS A 182 13.79 -5.91 -16.91
N LYS A 183 15.02 -6.44 -16.74
CA LYS A 183 15.95 -6.64 -17.85
C LYS A 183 15.41 -7.64 -18.87
N ALA A 184 14.88 -8.78 -18.42
CA ALA A 184 14.28 -9.79 -19.30
C ALA A 184 13.09 -9.22 -20.09
N MET A 185 12.23 -8.42 -19.45
CA MET A 185 11.12 -7.74 -20.11
C MET A 185 11.58 -6.71 -21.14
N GLU A 186 12.72 -6.05 -20.93
CA GLU A 186 13.33 -5.16 -21.92
C GLU A 186 13.90 -5.93 -23.11
N SER A 187 14.59 -7.04 -22.88
CA SER A 187 15.06 -7.94 -23.93
C SER A 187 13.91 -8.51 -24.76
N LEU A 188 12.82 -8.96 -24.12
CA LEU A 188 11.63 -9.45 -24.81
C LEU A 188 11.01 -8.38 -25.72
N ARG A 189 10.92 -7.14 -25.25
CA ARG A 189 10.43 -6.01 -26.07
C ARG A 189 11.34 -5.69 -27.25
N LEU A 190 12.63 -6.00 -27.16
CA LEU A 190 13.55 -5.80 -28.27
C LEU A 190 13.35 -6.88 -29.33
N VAL A 191 13.20 -8.14 -28.92
CA VAL A 191 12.90 -9.28 -29.81
C VAL A 191 11.57 -9.04 -30.55
N ASP A 192 10.52 -8.62 -29.83
CA ASP A 192 9.20 -8.33 -30.42
C ASP A 192 9.23 -7.22 -31.48
N LYS A 193 10.26 -6.37 -31.51
CA LYS A 193 10.41 -5.31 -32.52
C LYS A 193 11.17 -5.77 -33.76
N THR A 194 11.89 -6.88 -33.64
CA THR A 194 12.75 -7.43 -34.71
C THR A 194 12.08 -8.56 -35.47
N GLU A 195 10.99 -9.13 -34.95
CA GLU A 195 10.08 -10.05 -35.65
C GLU A 195 8.95 -9.29 -36.37
#